data_AF-A0A1G9B9H7-F1
#
_entry.id   AF-A0A1G9B9H7-F1
#
_cell.length_a   1.000
_cell.length_b   1.000
_cell.length_c   1.000
_cell.angle_alpha   90.00
_cell.angle_beta   90.00
_cell.angle_gamma   90.00
#
_symmetry.space_group_name_H-M   'P 1'
#
loop_
_entity.id
_entity.type
_entity.pdbx_description
1 polymer ?
#
loop_
_entity_poly.entity_id
_entity_poly.type
_entity_poly.pdbx_seq_one_letter_code
_entity_poly.pdbx_strand_id
1 'polypeptide(L)'
;MTDEEVIDRILFRLYEVDPGALYVADFCMDDLRLDYPTCQGYVNRLVHEGLVRPLGSAQFMILTQKGKEVVKEGYRVFRQKEETPAQVEKMLRELSVRQLKGHIFQLRYWWAFVLINALMALLIAWSLYFLMR
;
A
#
# COMPACT_ATOMS: atom_id res chain seq x y z
N MET A 1 0.73 5.96 26.31
CA MET A 1 -0.39 5.51 25.47
C MET A 1 0.10 5.58 24.04
N THR A 2 0.08 4.46 23.31
CA THR A 2 0.49 4.44 21.91
C THR A 2 -0.63 4.98 21.02
N ASP A 3 -0.32 5.47 19.82
CA ASP A 3 -1.33 5.93 18.86
C ASP A 3 -2.42 4.90 18.57
N GLU A 4 -2.05 3.62 18.57
CA GLU A 4 -2.96 2.50 18.35
C GLU A 4 -3.93 2.33 19.51
N GLU A 5 -3.45 2.44 20.75
CA GLU A 5 -4.30 2.40 21.95
C GLU A 5 -5.26 3.59 22.02
N VAL A 6 -4.83 4.78 21.58
CA VAL A 6 -5.70 5.96 21.48
C VAL A 6 -6.84 5.68 20.50
N ILE A 7 -6.50 5.19 19.32
CA ILE A 7 -7.47 4.90 18.26
C ILE A 7 -8.44 3.80 18.70
N ASP A 8 -7.96 2.72 19.31
CA ASP A 8 -8.81 1.64 19.82
C ASP A 8 -9.82 2.18 20.86
N ARG A 9 -9.39 3.08 21.76
CA ARG A 9 -10.28 3.72 22.74
C ARG A 9 -11.33 4.60 22.08
N ILE A 10 -10.96 5.39 21.07
CA ILE A 10 -11.89 6.24 20.32
C ILE A 10 -12.94 5.37 19.62
N LEU A 11 -12.51 4.33 18.91
CA LEU A 11 -13.39 3.42 18.18
C LEU A 11 -14.30 2.65 19.12
N PHE A 12 -13.78 2.18 20.26
CA PHE A 12 -14.57 1.52 21.28
C PHE A 12 -15.64 2.44 21.87
N ARG A 13 -15.28 3.70 22.17
CA ARG A 13 -16.25 4.68 22.69
C ARG A 13 -17.36 4.99 21.70
N LEU A 14 -17.01 5.13 20.41
CA LEU A 14 -17.99 5.29 19.34
C LEU A 14 -18.89 4.05 19.17
N TYR A 15 -18.37 2.85 19.44
CA TYR A 15 -19.14 1.61 19.41
C TYR A 15 -20.13 1.52 20.58
N GLU A 16 -19.76 1.98 21.78
CA GLU A 16 -20.68 2.02 22.95
C GLU A 16 -21.88 2.96 22.73
N VAL A 17 -21.68 4.01 21.94
CA VAL A 17 -22.70 5.03 21.67
C VAL A 17 -23.56 4.69 20.45
N ASP A 18 -23.16 3.73 19.61
CA ASP A 18 -23.86 3.32 18.36
C ASP A 18 -25.32 2.89 18.62
N PRO A 19 -26.31 3.36 17.83
CA PRO A 19 -26.21 4.17 16.60
C PRO A 19 -26.11 5.69 16.80
N GLY A 20 -25.86 6.15 18.02
CA GLY A 20 -25.64 7.55 18.33
C GLY A 20 -24.33 8.11 17.76
N ALA A 21 -24.19 9.43 17.84
CA ALA A 21 -23.00 10.14 17.38
C ALA A 21 -22.24 10.73 18.56
N LEU A 22 -20.92 10.73 18.47
CA LEU A 22 -20.04 11.27 19.49
C LEU A 22 -19.24 12.43 18.93
N TYR A 23 -19.11 13.49 19.71
CA TYR A 23 -18.12 14.52 19.44
C TYR A 23 -16.75 14.04 19.95
N VAL A 24 -15.97 13.46 19.05
CA VAL A 24 -14.72 12.76 19.40
C VAL A 24 -13.68 13.70 20.03
N ALA A 25 -13.69 14.98 19.65
CA ALA A 25 -12.76 15.95 20.21
C ALA A 25 -12.96 16.17 21.72
N ASP A 26 -14.21 16.22 22.22
CA ASP A 26 -14.47 16.34 23.67
C ASP A 26 -13.96 15.10 24.41
N PHE A 27 -14.28 13.90 23.91
CA PHE A 27 -13.76 12.65 24.49
C PHE A 27 -12.23 12.63 24.54
N CYS A 28 -11.56 13.02 23.46
CA CYS A 28 -10.10 13.00 23.43
C CYS A 28 -9.47 14.06 24.36
N MET A 29 -10.09 15.24 24.52
CA MET A 29 -9.60 16.28 25.40
C MET A 29 -9.88 15.97 26.87
N ASP A 30 -11.08 15.52 27.19
CA ASP A 30 -11.54 15.34 28.58
C ASP A 30 -11.08 13.99 29.15
N ASP A 31 -11.28 12.88 28.41
CA ASP A 31 -10.98 11.54 28.90
C ASP A 31 -9.55 11.10 28.57
N LEU A 32 -9.05 11.44 27.37
CA LEU A 32 -7.70 11.04 26.94
C LEU A 32 -6.63 12.10 27.22
N ARG A 33 -7.02 13.31 27.65
CA ARG A 33 -6.12 14.43 27.98
C ARG A 33 -5.17 14.78 26.83
N LEU A 34 -5.66 14.69 25.61
CA LEU A 34 -4.92 15.04 24.39
C LEU A 34 -5.22 16.49 23.99
N ASP A 35 -4.26 17.14 23.35
CA ASP A 35 -4.46 18.47 22.78
C ASP A 35 -5.30 18.39 21.50
N TYR A 36 -6.08 19.45 21.25
CA TYR A 36 -7.01 19.50 20.13
C TYR A 36 -6.38 19.18 18.75
N PRO A 37 -5.17 19.69 18.39
CA PRO A 37 -4.50 19.33 17.14
C PRO A 37 -4.26 17.83 16.99
N THR A 38 -3.79 17.17 18.05
CA THR A 38 -3.54 15.73 18.09
C THR A 38 -4.85 14.93 17.93
N CYS A 39 -5.90 15.34 18.65
CA CYS A 39 -7.24 14.75 18.51
C CYS A 39 -7.75 14.83 17.07
N GLN A 40 -7.60 16.00 16.45
CA GLN A 40 -8.02 16.23 15.08
C GLN A 40 -7.21 15.38 14.09
N GLY A 41 -5.91 15.16 14.36
CA GLY A 41 -5.07 14.22 13.62
C GLY A 41 -5.65 12.80 13.60
N TYR A 42 -6.02 12.27 14.77
CA TYR A 42 -6.63 10.94 14.85
C TYR A 42 -8.00 10.87 14.18
N VAL A 43 -8.85 11.88 14.36
CA VAL A 43 -10.17 11.94 13.70
C VAL A 43 -10.02 11.95 12.18
N ASN A 44 -9.14 12.80 11.64
CA ASN A 44 -8.88 12.86 10.20
C ASN A 44 -8.37 11.53 9.66
N ARG A 45 -7.50 10.86 10.41
CA ARG A 45 -7.00 9.53 10.05
C ARG A 45 -8.12 8.49 10.01
N LEU A 46 -8.98 8.44 11.03
CA LEU A 46 -10.12 7.52 11.08
C LEU A 46 -11.13 7.76 9.96
N VAL A 47 -11.36 9.02 9.58
CA VAL A 47 -12.20 9.40 8.45
C VAL A 47 -11.56 8.96 7.13
N HIS A 48 -10.26 9.22 6.94
CA HIS A 48 -9.52 8.82 5.75
C HIS A 48 -9.48 7.31 5.55
N GLU A 49 -9.31 6.54 6.63
CA GLU A 49 -9.33 5.07 6.61
C GLU A 49 -10.76 4.49 6.48
N GLY A 50 -11.78 5.35 6.50
CA GLY A 50 -13.19 4.99 6.32
C GLY A 50 -13.80 4.28 7.51
N LEU A 51 -13.21 4.39 8.70
CA LEU A 51 -13.66 3.74 9.93
C LEU A 51 -14.77 4.54 10.63
N VAL A 52 -14.75 5.86 10.46
CA VAL A 52 -15.78 6.77 10.96
C VAL A 52 -16.24 7.71 9.86
N ARG A 53 -17.44 8.25 9.98
CA ARG A 53 -17.96 9.29 9.09
C ARG A 53 -18.64 10.40 9.89
N PRO A 54 -18.59 11.65 9.41
CA PRO A 54 -19.32 12.73 10.06
C PRO A 54 -20.83 12.54 9.92
N LEU A 55 -21.57 12.90 10.96
CA LEU A 55 -23.04 12.95 10.99
C LEU A 55 -23.52 14.40 11.06
N GLY A 56 -24.08 14.90 9.96
CA GLY A 56 -24.61 16.27 9.90
C GLY A 56 -23.50 17.32 9.88
N SER A 57 -23.40 18.14 10.94
CA SER A 57 -22.24 19.01 11.12
C SER A 57 -20.99 18.14 11.24
N ALA A 58 -19.90 18.50 10.57
CA ALA A 58 -18.65 17.73 10.46
C ALA A 58 -17.92 17.43 11.79
N GLN A 59 -18.59 17.74 12.90
CA GLN A 59 -18.15 17.68 14.29
C GLN A 59 -18.53 16.35 14.95
N PHE A 60 -19.72 15.82 14.67
CA PHE A 60 -20.16 14.54 15.25
C PHE A 60 -19.73 13.38 14.36
N MET A 61 -19.15 12.35 14.96
CA MET A 61 -18.69 11.15 14.25
C MET A 61 -19.58 9.96 14.59
N ILE A 62 -19.85 9.14 13.59
CA ILE A 62 -20.49 7.84 13.73
C ILE A 62 -19.61 6.74 13.17
N LEU A 63 -19.71 5.55 13.74
CA LEU A 63 -18.96 4.39 13.29
C LEU A 63 -19.51 3.89 11.94
N THR A 64 -18.63 3.58 10.99
CA THR A 64 -19.02 2.87 9.76
C THR A 64 -19.11 1.37 10.01
N GLN A 65 -19.67 0.61 9.06
CA GLN A 65 -19.66 -0.86 9.15
C GLN A 65 -18.22 -1.41 9.24
N LYS A 66 -17.29 -0.83 8.46
CA LYS A 66 -15.86 -1.12 8.52
C LYS A 66 -15.29 -0.84 9.92
N GLY A 67 -15.63 0.31 10.52
CA GLY A 67 -15.24 0.63 11.89
C GLY A 67 -15.73 -0.37 12.93
N LYS A 68 -16.96 -0.88 12.79
CA LYS A 68 -17.53 -1.89 13.71
C LYS A 68 -16.75 -3.21 13.69
N GLU A 69 -16.28 -3.61 12.52
CA GLU A 69 -15.44 -4.79 12.36
C GLU A 69 -14.07 -4.58 12.99
N VAL A 70 -13.47 -3.39 12.80
CA VAL A 70 -12.16 -3.05 13.38
C VAL A 70 -12.19 -3.00 14.90
N VAL A 71 -13.29 -2.55 15.52
CA VAL A 71 -13.44 -2.61 16.99
C VAL A 71 -13.37 -4.05 17.53
N LYS A 72 -13.89 -5.02 16.78
CA LYS A 72 -13.90 -6.43 17.20
C LYS A 72 -12.54 -7.11 17.02
N GLU A 73 -11.83 -6.76 15.95
CA GLU A 73 -10.52 -7.35 15.62
C GLU A 73 -9.34 -6.61 16.27
N GLY A 74 -9.51 -5.34 16.64
CA GLY A 74 -8.48 -4.43 17.13
C GLY A 74 -7.79 -3.67 15.99
N TYR A 75 -7.54 -2.37 16.20
CA TYR A 75 -6.97 -1.48 15.19
C TYR A 75 -5.57 -1.90 14.73
N ARG A 76 -4.77 -2.47 15.63
CA ARG A 76 -3.43 -2.96 15.30
C ARG A 76 -3.46 -4.09 14.25
N VAL A 77 -4.41 -5.02 14.36
CA VAL A 77 -4.58 -6.13 13.42
C VAL A 77 -5.05 -5.61 12.07
N PHE A 78 -5.99 -4.66 12.08
CA PHE A 78 -6.45 -3.98 10.87
C PHE A 78 -5.31 -3.30 10.11
N ARG A 79 -4.45 -2.54 10.80
CA ARG A 79 -3.31 -1.86 10.15
C ARG A 79 -2.33 -2.83 9.51
N GLN A 80 -2.02 -3.95 10.17
CA GLN A 80 -1.17 -5.00 9.59
C GLN A 80 -1.79 -5.59 8.32
N LYS A 81 -3.11 -5.81 8.30
CA LYS A 81 -3.82 -6.30 7.12
C LYS A 81 -3.82 -5.31 5.95
N GLU A 82 -3.87 -3.99 6.21
CA GLU A 82 -3.80 -2.97 5.14
C GLU A 82 -2.36 -2.68 4.66
N GLU A 83 -1.34 -2.81 5.52
CA GLU A 83 0.06 -2.62 5.12
C GLU A 83 0.56 -3.75 4.22
N THR A 84 0.06 -4.97 4.41
CA THR A 84 0.44 -6.15 3.62
C THR A 84 0.16 -5.98 2.11
N PRO A 85 -1.05 -5.59 1.64
CA PRO A 85 -1.33 -5.40 0.21
C PRO A 85 -0.56 -4.20 -0.38
N ALA A 86 -0.33 -3.13 0.39
CA ALA A 86 0.42 -1.97 -0.09
C ALA A 86 1.91 -2.28 -0.31
N GLN A 87 2.50 -3.12 0.54
CA GLN A 87 3.87 -3.63 0.34
C GLN A 87 3.96 -4.59 -0.84
N VAL A 88 2.95 -5.45 -1.02
CA VAL A 88 2.86 -6.35 -2.17
C VAL A 88 2.76 -5.56 -3.48
N GLU A 89 1.97 -4.48 -3.55
CA GLU A 89 1.89 -3.64 -4.74
C GLU A 89 3.24 -2.96 -5.07
N LYS A 90 3.96 -2.47 -4.05
CA LYS A 90 5.31 -1.92 -4.24
C LYS A 90 6.30 -2.98 -4.75
N MET A 91 6.26 -4.20 -4.19
CA MET A 91 7.07 -5.32 -4.69
C MET A 91 6.69 -5.70 -6.13
N LEU A 92 5.41 -5.69 -6.49
CA LEU A 92 4.96 -5.96 -7.86
C LEU A 92 5.45 -4.89 -8.84
N ARG A 93 5.45 -3.60 -8.46
CA ARG A 93 6.04 -2.52 -9.26
C ARG A 93 7.55 -2.66 -9.39
N GLU A 94 8.25 -3.06 -8.34
CA GLU A 94 9.70 -3.25 -8.42
C GLU A 94 10.07 -4.46 -9.28
N LEU A 95 9.32 -5.56 -9.19
CA LEU A 95 9.47 -6.74 -10.03
C LEU A 95 9.18 -6.43 -11.51
N SER A 96 8.13 -5.66 -11.82
CA SER A 96 7.82 -5.29 -13.20
C SER A 96 8.91 -4.39 -13.81
N VAL A 97 9.45 -3.44 -13.06
CA VAL A 97 10.56 -2.58 -13.51
C VAL A 97 11.84 -3.39 -13.76
N ARG A 98 12.16 -4.39 -12.91
CA ARG A 98 13.31 -5.27 -13.13
C ARG A 98 13.16 -6.14 -14.38
N GLN A 99 11.96 -6.67 -14.64
CA GLN A 99 11.70 -7.46 -15.86
C GLN A 99 11.78 -6.61 -17.14
N LEU A 100 11.27 -5.38 -17.12
CA LEU A 100 11.40 -4.44 -18.24
C LEU A 100 12.87 -4.15 -18.59
N LYS A 101 13.75 -3.98 -17.59
CA LYS A 101 15.19 -3.81 -17.83
C LYS A 101 15.85 -5.03 -18.48
N GLY A 102 15.48 -6.24 -18.07
CA GLY A 102 16.01 -7.48 -18.66
C GLY A 102 15.61 -7.64 -20.13
N HIS A 103 14.36 -7.31 -20.47
CA HIS A 103 13.85 -7.43 -21.84
C HIS A 103 14.49 -6.42 -22.81
N ILE A 104 14.78 -5.20 -22.33
CA ILE A 104 15.52 -4.18 -23.12
C ILE A 104 16.96 -4.64 -23.37
N PHE A 105 17.58 -5.32 -22.41
CA PHE A 105 18.93 -5.87 -22.58
C PHE A 105 18.94 -6.96 -23.65
N GLN A 106 18.02 -7.92 -23.61
CA GLN A 106 17.92 -8.99 -24.61
C GLN A 106 17.73 -8.45 -26.04
N LEU A 107 16.91 -7.42 -26.23
CA LEU A 107 16.68 -6.83 -27.55
C LEU A 107 17.94 -6.17 -28.14
N ARG A 108 18.76 -5.53 -27.29
CA ARG A 108 20.00 -4.86 -27.72
C ARG A 108 21.08 -5.84 -28.16
N TYR A 109 21.19 -7.00 -27.52
CA TYR A 109 22.21 -8.02 -27.85
C TYR A 109 21.76 -9.02 -28.93
N TRP A 110 20.49 -9.02 -29.32
CA TRP A 110 19.99 -9.86 -30.40
C TRP A 110 20.73 -9.63 -31.72
N TRP A 111 21.01 -8.37 -32.06
CA TRP A 111 21.78 -8.02 -33.26
C TRP A 111 23.22 -8.54 -33.22
N ALA A 112 23.84 -8.59 -32.03
CA ALA A 112 25.18 -9.16 -31.88
C ALA A 112 25.16 -10.68 -32.14
N PHE A 113 24.12 -11.39 -31.70
CA PHE A 113 23.96 -12.82 -31.98
C PHE A 113 23.77 -13.09 -33.49
N VAL A 114 23.00 -12.25 -34.19
CA VAL A 114 22.84 -12.34 -35.65
C VAL A 114 24.17 -12.09 -36.37
N LEU A 115 24.93 -11.08 -35.93
CA LEU A 115 26.23 -10.75 -36.51
C LEU A 115 27.26 -11.89 -36.36
N ILE A 116 27.33 -12.52 -35.17
CA ILE A 116 28.24 -13.65 -34.93
C ILE A 116 27.91 -14.83 -35.85
N ASN A 117 26.62 -15.15 -36.02
CA ASN A 117 26.21 -16.23 -36.92
C ASN A 117 26.57 -15.92 -38.39
N ALA A 118 26.41 -14.68 -38.83
CA ALA A 118 26.79 -14.27 -40.18
C ALA A 118 28.31 -14.42 -40.42
N LEU A 119 29.14 -14.04 -39.45
CA LEU A 119 30.60 -14.22 -39.51
C LEU A 119 31.00 -15.68 -39.54
N MET A 120 30.37 -16.52 -38.72
CA MET A 120 30.60 -17.98 -38.72
C MET A 120 30.27 -18.60 -40.07
N ALA A 121 29.15 -18.22 -40.68
CA ALA A 121 28.76 -18.71 -42.00
C ALA A 121 29.77 -18.31 -43.10
N LEU A 122 30.28 -17.07 -43.04
CA LEU A 122 31.32 -16.57 -43.94
C LEU A 122 32.63 -17.37 -43.81
N LEU A 123 33.07 -17.64 -42.58
CA LEU A 123 34.28 -18.44 -42.33
C LEU A 123 34.13 -19.87 -42.86
N ILE A 124 32.97 -20.50 -42.65
CA ILE A 124 32.69 -21.84 -43.17
C ILE A 124 32.72 -21.83 -44.70
N ALA A 125 32.03 -20.88 -45.34
CA ALA A 125 32.02 -20.76 -46.80
C ALA A 125 33.43 -20.53 -47.36
N TRP A 126 34.24 -19.69 -46.72
CA TRP A 126 35.62 -19.44 -47.11
C TRP A 126 36.50 -20.68 -46.96
N SER A 127 36.36 -21.42 -45.86
CA SER A 127 37.10 -22.67 -45.64
C SER A 127 36.76 -23.75 -46.68
N LEU A 128 35.48 -23.89 -47.05
CA LEU A 128 35.04 -24.82 -48.08
C LEU A 128 35.55 -24.43 -49.46
N TYR A 129 35.52 -23.14 -49.78
CA TYR A 129 36.07 -22.62 -51.05
C TYR A 129 37.57 -22.93 -51.20
N PHE A 130 38.33 -22.80 -50.11
CA PHE A 130 39.76 -23.12 -50.12
C PHE A 130 40.02 -24.63 -50.20
N LEU A 131 39.17 -25.47 -49.60
CA LEU A 131 39.29 -26.93 -49.65
C LEU A 131 38.95 -27.51 -51.05
N MET A 132 38.03 -26.86 -51.77
CA MET A 132 37.59 -27.29 -53.11
C MET A 132 38.48 -26.79 -54.24
N ARG A 133 39.49 -25.96 -53.95
CA ARG A 133 40.42 -25.38 -54.92
C ARG A 133 41.78 -26.03 -54.83
#